data_AF-A0A151ZCE1-F1
#
_entry.id   AF-A0A151ZCE1-F1
#
_cell.length_a   1.000
_cell.length_b   1.000
_cell.length_c   1.000
_cell.angle_alpha   90.00
_cell.angle_beta   90.00
_cell.angle_gamma   90.00
#
_symmetry.space_group_name_H-M   'P 1'
#
loop_
_entity.id
_entity.type
_entity.pdbx_description
1 polymer ?
#
loop_
_entity_poly.entity_id
_entity_poly.type
_entity_poly.pdbx_seq_one_letter_code
_entity_poly.pdbx_strand_id
1 'polypeptide(L)'
;MRNLIYLSILVVLLINTVSSEIQGFSWSNCQGNLIFETTNVQISPNPPQSGRDIQFTVSGKVKSTITGGTSSIVIKLGGSTAYSDSKSVCSVNSCPISVGPTTLVYKVSPPSIYPGHYTGQFISKGTDGSQIACVNFVMDI
;
A
#
# COMPACT_ATOMS: atom_id res chain seq x y z
N MET A 1 9.39 53.26 -32.79
CA MET A 1 9.70 51.81 -32.86
C MET A 1 10.87 51.47 -31.93
N ARG A 2 10.62 51.39 -30.63
CA ARG A 2 11.50 50.78 -29.62
C ARG A 2 10.70 50.84 -28.32
N ASN A 3 10.69 49.75 -27.54
CA ASN A 3 9.94 49.54 -26.28
C ASN A 3 8.76 48.55 -26.36
N LEU A 4 8.70 47.71 -27.39
CA LEU A 4 7.86 46.49 -27.41
C LEU A 4 8.62 45.22 -26.97
N ILE A 5 9.83 45.36 -26.42
CA ILE A 5 10.72 44.22 -26.08
C ILE A 5 10.65 43.87 -24.57
N TYR A 6 10.01 44.69 -23.74
CA TYR A 6 9.92 44.45 -22.29
C TYR A 6 8.70 43.61 -21.85
N LEU A 7 7.80 43.23 -22.78
CA LEU A 7 6.67 42.35 -22.45
C LEU A 7 7.01 40.85 -22.52
N SER A 8 8.18 40.48 -23.04
CA SER A 8 8.53 39.07 -23.32
C SER A 8 9.44 38.41 -22.28
N ILE A 9 9.82 39.09 -21.19
CA ILE A 9 10.81 38.58 -20.22
C ILE A 9 10.21 38.31 -18.82
N LEU A 10 8.92 38.55 -18.61
CA LEU A 10 8.26 38.39 -17.29
C LEU A 10 7.15 37.32 -17.25
N VAL A 11 7.25 36.26 -18.07
CA VAL A 11 6.55 34.99 -17.78
C VAL A 11 7.59 34.06 -17.16
N VAL A 12 7.89 34.40 -15.92
CA VAL A 12 8.72 33.67 -14.98
C VAL A 12 8.16 32.26 -14.82
N LEU A 13 8.97 31.27 -15.21
CA LEU A 13 9.14 29.99 -14.52
C LEU A 13 7.90 29.43 -13.81
N LEU A 14 6.94 28.92 -14.58
CA LEU A 14 6.18 27.75 -14.13
C LEU A 14 7.08 26.52 -14.31
N ILE A 15 8.15 26.45 -13.52
CA ILE A 15 8.77 25.16 -13.21
C ILE A 15 7.69 24.43 -12.43
N ASN A 16 6.91 23.60 -13.12
CA ASN A 16 6.18 22.54 -12.45
C ASN A 16 7.26 21.75 -11.72
N THR A 17 7.34 21.93 -10.40
CA THR A 17 8.08 21.03 -9.54
C THR A 17 7.42 19.68 -9.72
N VAL A 18 7.95 18.87 -10.63
CA VAL A 18 7.69 17.43 -10.61
C VAL A 18 8.30 16.99 -9.29
N SER A 19 7.47 16.90 -8.25
CA SER A 19 7.78 16.10 -7.09
C SER A 19 8.07 14.71 -7.66
N SER A 20 9.35 14.38 -7.80
CA SER A 20 9.77 13.00 -7.95
C SER A 20 9.36 12.31 -6.65
N GLU A 21 8.10 11.87 -6.57
CA GLU A 21 7.79 10.75 -5.71
C GLU A 21 8.70 9.64 -6.21
N ILE A 22 9.67 9.27 -5.37
CA ILE A 22 10.46 8.07 -5.56
C ILE A 22 9.42 6.94 -5.57
N GLN A 23 8.96 6.54 -6.76
CA GLN A 23 7.96 5.50 -6.98
C GLN A 23 8.60 4.13 -6.71
N GLY A 24 9.07 3.91 -5.48
CA GLY A 24 9.49 2.59 -4.99
C GLY A 24 8.31 1.75 -4.50
N PHE A 25 7.09 2.29 -4.52
CA PHE A 25 5.87 1.61 -4.09
C PHE A 25 4.66 2.07 -4.89
N SER A 26 3.87 1.12 -5.39
CA SER A 26 2.54 1.37 -5.95
C SER A 26 1.59 0.26 -5.56
N TRP A 27 0.28 0.53 -5.57
CA TRP A 27 -0.72 -0.44 -5.17
C TRP A 27 -2.05 -0.23 -5.91
N SER A 28 -2.88 -1.27 -5.90
CA SER A 28 -4.27 -1.23 -6.39
C SER A 28 -5.15 -2.19 -5.60
N ASN A 29 -6.44 -1.88 -5.50
CA ASN A 29 -7.42 -2.86 -5.03
C ASN A 29 -7.59 -3.98 -6.06
N CYS A 30 -7.76 -5.21 -5.58
CA CYS A 30 -8.25 -6.28 -6.45
C CYS A 30 -9.72 -6.03 -6.83
N GLN A 31 -10.16 -6.67 -7.90
CA GLN A 31 -11.56 -6.70 -8.27
C GLN A 31 -12.38 -7.56 -7.27
N GLY A 32 -13.62 -7.16 -7.01
CA GLY A 32 -14.55 -7.91 -6.16
C GLY A 32 -15.34 -7.02 -5.20
N ASN A 33 -16.29 -7.63 -4.49
CA ASN A 33 -17.03 -6.96 -3.43
C ASN A 33 -16.26 -7.09 -2.10
N LEU A 34 -15.52 -6.03 -1.75
CA LEU A 34 -14.68 -5.99 -0.55
C LEU A 34 -15.43 -5.32 0.60
N ILE A 35 -15.42 -5.96 1.78
CA ILE A 35 -15.99 -5.38 3.01
C ILE A 35 -15.19 -4.15 3.45
N PHE A 36 -13.88 -4.17 3.28
CA PHE A 36 -12.97 -3.07 3.54
C PHE A 36 -12.51 -2.47 2.22
N GLU A 37 -12.98 -1.26 1.95
CA GLU A 37 -12.60 -0.49 0.76
C GLU A 37 -11.33 0.31 1.06
N THR A 38 -10.20 -0.16 0.55
CA THR A 38 -8.91 0.49 0.72
C THR A 38 -8.87 1.79 -0.09
N THR A 39 -8.57 2.90 0.58
CA THR A 39 -8.42 4.22 -0.04
C THR A 39 -6.97 4.67 -0.10
N ASN A 40 -6.11 4.16 0.81
CA ASN A 40 -4.69 4.48 0.81
C ASN A 40 -3.86 3.31 1.38
N VAL A 41 -2.65 3.14 0.84
CA VAL A 41 -1.64 2.24 1.39
C VAL A 41 -0.31 2.98 1.42
N GLN A 42 0.33 2.99 2.58
CA GLN A 42 1.66 3.53 2.79
C GLN A 42 2.57 2.44 3.35
N ILE A 43 3.84 2.46 2.95
CA ILE A 43 4.87 1.58 3.52
C ILE A 43 5.94 2.38 4.23
N SER A 44 6.53 1.79 5.28
CA SER A 44 7.68 2.36 5.97
C SER A 44 8.64 1.24 6.40
N PRO A 45 9.95 1.35 6.13
CA PRO A 45 10.58 2.37 5.29
C PRO A 45 10.20 2.24 3.80
N ASN A 46 10.33 3.35 3.04
CA ASN A 46 10.12 3.38 1.60
C ASN A 46 11.35 4.00 0.91
N PRO A 47 12.14 3.26 0.11
CA PRO A 47 11.99 1.84 -0.17
C PRO A 47 12.26 0.97 1.08
N PRO A 48 11.73 -0.27 1.14
CA PRO A 48 12.05 -1.22 2.20
C PRO A 48 13.56 -1.47 2.35
N GLN A 49 14.00 -1.80 3.56
CA GLN A 49 15.43 -1.93 3.89
C GLN A 49 15.71 -3.22 4.63
N SER A 50 16.79 -3.90 4.24
CA SER A 50 17.22 -5.15 4.88
C SER A 50 17.47 -4.95 6.39
N GLY A 51 17.08 -5.94 7.19
CA GLY A 51 17.19 -5.91 8.64
C GLY A 51 16.17 -5.00 9.36
N ARG A 52 15.20 -4.42 8.64
CA ARG A 52 14.08 -3.66 9.21
C ARG A 52 12.73 -4.27 8.82
N ASP A 53 11.78 -4.19 9.74
CA ASP A 53 10.39 -4.52 9.45
C ASP A 53 9.83 -3.56 8.40
N ILE A 54 8.99 -4.09 7.51
CA ILE A 54 8.17 -3.29 6.60
C ILE A 54 6.79 -3.14 7.25
N GLN A 55 6.41 -1.89 7.54
CA GLN A 55 5.09 -1.55 8.03
C GLN A 55 4.21 -1.08 6.88
N PHE A 56 3.12 -1.80 6.64
CA PHE A 56 2.01 -1.36 5.79
C PHE A 56 0.98 -0.64 6.64
N THR A 57 0.67 0.61 6.30
CA THR A 57 -0.40 1.41 6.90
C THR A 57 -1.50 1.57 5.88
N VAL A 58 -2.65 0.98 6.14
CA VAL A 58 -3.75 0.83 5.20
C VAL A 58 -4.96 1.62 5.70
N SER A 59 -5.34 2.67 5.00
CA SER A 59 -6.55 3.45 5.32
C SER A 59 -7.69 3.07 4.38
N GLY A 60 -8.91 3.09 4.90
CA GLY A 60 -10.07 2.71 4.13
C GLY A 60 -11.36 2.80 4.92
N LYS A 61 -12.42 2.21 4.38
CA LYS A 61 -13.75 2.17 4.98
C LYS A 61 -14.28 0.75 5.09
N VAL A 62 -14.67 0.36 6.30
CA VAL A 62 -15.38 -0.89 6.60
C VAL A 62 -16.86 -0.70 6.28
N LYS A 63 -17.43 -1.57 5.44
CA LYS A 63 -18.84 -1.59 5.02
C LYS A 63 -19.72 -2.49 5.88
N SER A 64 -19.13 -3.51 6.51
CA SER A 64 -19.80 -4.45 7.41
C SER A 64 -18.84 -4.85 8.53
N THR A 65 -19.37 -5.05 9.74
CA THR A 65 -18.57 -5.40 10.92
C THR A 65 -17.72 -6.64 10.67
N ILE A 66 -16.42 -6.54 10.95
CA ILE A 66 -15.47 -7.65 10.84
C ILE A 66 -15.26 -8.24 12.24
N THR A 67 -15.71 -9.47 12.44
CA THR A 67 -15.61 -10.17 13.74
C THR A 67 -14.40 -11.08 13.84
N GLY A 68 -13.80 -11.44 12.70
CA GLY A 68 -12.70 -12.39 12.61
C GLY A 68 -12.30 -12.67 11.17
N GLY A 69 -11.29 -13.51 11.01
CA GLY A 69 -10.80 -13.91 9.69
C GLY A 69 -9.30 -14.15 9.64
N THR A 70 -8.80 -14.32 8.43
CA THR A 70 -7.38 -14.55 8.13
C THR A 70 -6.89 -13.54 7.10
N SER A 71 -5.75 -12.92 7.37
CA SER A 71 -5.01 -12.05 6.47
C SER A 71 -3.73 -12.74 6.04
N SER A 72 -3.53 -12.86 4.73
CA SER A 72 -2.35 -13.47 4.12
C SER A 72 -1.67 -12.47 3.20
N ILE A 73 -0.35 -12.43 3.25
CA ILE A 73 0.49 -11.64 2.35
C ILE A 73 1.48 -12.57 1.65
N VAL A 74 1.66 -12.36 0.35
CA VAL A 74 2.67 -13.04 -0.46
C VAL A 74 3.46 -11.98 -1.20
N ILE A 75 4.79 -12.06 -1.12
CA ILE A 75 5.73 -11.18 -1.80
C ILE A 75 6.62 -12.04 -2.68
N LYS A 76 6.77 -11.65 -3.94
CA LYS A 76 7.54 -12.34 -4.96
C LYS A 76 8.65 -11.45 -5.51
N LEU A 77 9.81 -12.03 -5.76
CA LEU A 77 10.92 -11.43 -6.50
C LEU A 77 11.12 -12.19 -7.80
N GLY A 78 11.02 -11.52 -8.95
CA GLY A 78 11.17 -12.19 -10.26
C GLY A 78 10.21 -13.38 -10.47
N GLY A 79 9.00 -13.31 -9.90
CA GLY A 79 7.97 -14.36 -10.00
C GLY A 79 8.07 -15.49 -8.97
N SER A 80 9.19 -15.62 -8.25
CA SER A 80 9.36 -16.61 -7.18
C SER A 80 8.96 -16.04 -5.81
N THR A 81 8.31 -16.83 -4.95
CA THR A 81 7.93 -16.39 -3.60
C THR A 81 9.18 -16.12 -2.75
N ALA A 82 9.38 -14.85 -2.39
CA ALA A 82 10.47 -14.42 -1.53
C ALA A 82 10.05 -14.37 -0.05
N TYR A 83 8.78 -14.05 0.21
CA TYR A 83 8.23 -13.99 1.56
C TYR A 83 6.72 -14.28 1.53
N SER A 84 6.22 -14.92 2.59
CA SER A 84 4.80 -15.10 2.81
C SER A 84 4.50 -15.15 4.29
N ASP A 85 3.37 -14.58 4.69
CA ASP A 85 2.92 -14.59 6.07
C ASP A 85 1.38 -14.71 6.10
N SER A 86 0.86 -15.30 7.17
CA SER A 86 -0.58 -15.45 7.39
C SER A 86 -0.89 -15.31 8.87
N LYS A 87 -1.82 -14.40 9.19
CA LYS A 87 -2.19 -14.04 10.56
C LYS A 87 -3.70 -13.92 10.67
N SER A 88 -4.24 -14.13 11.87
CA SER A 88 -5.64 -13.79 12.12
C SER A 88 -5.84 -12.28 12.01
N VAL A 89 -6.96 -11.84 11.42
CA VAL A 89 -7.34 -10.42 11.38
C VAL A 89 -7.34 -9.80 12.78
N CYS A 90 -7.79 -10.56 13.78
CA CYS A 90 -7.89 -10.11 15.17
C CYS A 90 -6.60 -10.26 15.98
N SER A 91 -5.56 -10.89 15.41
CA SER A 91 -4.23 -10.90 16.04
C SER A 91 -3.45 -9.61 15.80
N VAL A 92 -3.80 -8.87 14.75
CA VAL A 92 -3.16 -7.61 14.36
C VAL A 92 -4.04 -6.39 14.58
N ASN A 93 -5.35 -6.57 14.80
CA ASN A 93 -6.31 -5.50 15.07
C ASN A 93 -7.23 -5.88 16.24
N SER A 94 -7.76 -4.88 16.96
CA SER A 94 -8.80 -5.13 17.96
C SER A 94 -10.13 -5.46 17.29
N CYS A 95 -10.71 -6.60 17.65
CA CYS A 95 -11.99 -7.05 17.12
C CYS A 95 -13.13 -6.87 18.15
N PRO A 96 -14.37 -6.63 17.70
CA PRO A 96 -14.79 -6.48 16.31
C PRO A 96 -14.37 -5.13 15.70
N ILE A 97 -14.03 -5.11 14.41
CA ILE A 97 -13.79 -3.87 13.67
C ILE A 97 -15.14 -3.34 13.19
N SER A 98 -15.56 -2.21 13.75
CA SER A 98 -16.85 -1.58 13.44
C SER A 98 -16.89 -0.97 12.03
N VAL A 99 -18.11 -0.81 11.51
CA VAL A 99 -18.38 -0.08 10.26
C VAL A 99 -17.89 1.36 10.38
N GLY A 100 -17.25 1.87 9.32
CA GLY A 100 -16.74 3.24 9.28
C GLY A 100 -15.33 3.37 8.71
N PRO A 101 -14.81 4.61 8.62
CA PRO A 101 -13.43 4.85 8.24
C PRO A 101 -12.47 4.36 9.33
N THR A 102 -11.40 3.69 8.93
CA THR A 102 -10.37 3.22 9.86
C THR A 102 -9.01 3.12 9.18
N THR A 103 -7.96 3.02 9.98
CA THR A 103 -6.59 2.75 9.53
C THR A 103 -6.08 1.51 10.23
N LEU A 104 -5.58 0.56 9.46
CA LEU A 104 -5.04 -0.72 9.94
C LEU A 104 -3.53 -0.76 9.68
N VAL A 105 -2.81 -1.44 10.56
CA VAL A 105 -1.36 -1.58 10.45
C VAL A 105 -1.01 -3.06 10.32
N TYR A 106 -0.20 -3.40 9.32
CA TYR A 106 0.31 -4.75 9.11
C TYR A 106 1.83 -4.71 9.00
N LYS A 107 2.52 -5.47 9.85
CA LYS A 107 3.98 -5.54 9.87
C LYS A 107 4.46 -6.88 9.33
N VAL A 108 5.46 -6.83 8.47
CA VAL A 108 6.18 -8.00 7.96
C VAL A 108 7.67 -7.87 8.24
N SER A 109 8.31 -9.00 8.47
CA SER A 109 9.74 -9.10 8.80
C SER A 109 10.39 -10.13 7.88
N PRO A 110 10.60 -9.81 6.58
CA PRO A 110 11.33 -10.71 5.70
C PRO A 110 12.78 -10.88 6.18
N PRO A 111 13.34 -12.10 6.14
CA PRO A 111 14.68 -12.37 6.68
C PRO A 111 15.79 -11.62 5.93
N SER A 112 15.62 -11.42 4.61
CA SER A 112 16.50 -10.62 3.76
C SER A 112 15.69 -9.90 2.68
N ILE A 113 16.15 -8.71 2.30
CA ILE A 113 15.63 -7.94 1.16
C ILE A 113 16.80 -7.69 0.21
N TYR A 114 16.58 -7.94 -1.08
CA TYR A 114 17.55 -7.76 -2.15
C TYR A 114 17.07 -6.65 -3.09
N PRO A 115 17.94 -5.95 -3.81
CA PRO A 115 17.50 -5.03 -4.86
C PRO A 115 16.73 -5.78 -5.95
N GLY A 116 15.66 -5.17 -6.46
CA GLY A 116 14.88 -5.72 -7.57
C GLY A 116 13.40 -5.36 -7.56
N HIS A 117 12.69 -5.93 -8.53
CA HIS A 117 11.27 -5.72 -8.74
C HIS A 117 10.46 -6.74 -7.95
N TYR A 118 9.77 -6.27 -6.93
CA TYR A 118 8.89 -7.06 -6.08
C TYR A 118 7.44 -6.88 -6.47
N THR A 119 6.71 -7.98 -6.54
CA THR A 119 5.24 -7.96 -6.60
C THR A 119 4.69 -8.58 -5.34
N GLY A 120 3.57 -8.06 -4.87
CA GLY A 120 2.94 -8.58 -3.68
C GLY A 120 1.43 -8.54 -3.76
N GLN A 121 0.82 -9.42 -2.99
CA GLN A 121 -0.61 -9.51 -2.84
C GLN A 121 -0.95 -9.73 -1.37
N PHE A 122 -1.85 -8.89 -0.87
CA PHE A 122 -2.47 -9.01 0.43
C PHE A 122 -3.93 -9.40 0.25
N ILE A 123 -4.38 -10.46 0.91
CA ILE A 123 -5.77 -10.91 0.91
C ILE A 123 -6.21 -11.10 2.36
N SER A 124 -7.36 -10.53 2.69
CA SER A 124 -8.04 -10.78 3.96
C SER A 124 -9.43 -11.37 3.71
N LYS A 125 -9.75 -12.45 4.41
CA LYS A 125 -11.05 -13.14 4.34
C LYS A 125 -11.67 -13.28 5.71
N GLY A 126 -12.98 -13.06 5.80
CA GLY A 126 -13.78 -13.29 7.00
C GLY A 126 -13.91 -14.77 7.33
N THR A 127 -14.35 -15.07 8.55
CA THR A 127 -14.62 -16.46 9.00
C THR A 127 -15.72 -17.14 8.20
N ASP A 128 -16.62 -16.36 7.60
CA ASP A 128 -17.70 -16.79 6.70
C ASP A 128 -17.25 -16.94 5.24
N GLY A 129 -15.96 -16.73 4.95
CA GLY A 129 -15.40 -16.78 3.61
C GLY A 129 -15.56 -15.49 2.79
N SER A 130 -16.22 -14.46 3.34
CA SER A 130 -16.36 -13.16 2.69
C SER A 130 -15.00 -12.51 2.44
N GLN A 131 -14.87 -11.74 1.35
CA GLN A 131 -13.64 -11.00 1.08
C GLN A 131 -13.64 -9.71 1.89
N ILE A 132 -12.72 -9.62 2.86
CA ILE A 132 -12.53 -8.42 3.65
C ILE A 132 -11.79 -7.38 2.83
N ALA A 133 -10.57 -7.69 2.41
CA ALA A 133 -9.72 -6.78 1.65
C ALA A 133 -8.89 -7.56 0.65
N CYS A 134 -8.53 -6.93 -0.46
CA CYS A 134 -7.56 -7.48 -1.40
C CYS A 134 -6.79 -6.33 -2.06
N VAL A 135 -5.47 -6.35 -1.92
CA VAL A 135 -4.56 -5.33 -2.43
C VAL A 135 -3.42 -6.00 -3.18
N ASN A 136 -3.17 -5.57 -4.41
CA ASN A 136 -1.94 -5.87 -5.13
C ASN A 136 -0.99 -4.68 -4.96
N PHE A 137 0.30 -4.96 -4.79
CA PHE A 137 1.31 -3.92 -4.67
C PHE A 137 2.60 -4.30 -5.40
N VAL A 138 3.35 -3.29 -5.79
CA VAL A 138 4.67 -3.39 -6.42
C VAL A 138 5.63 -2.58 -5.58
N MET A 139 6.82 -3.12 -5.35
CA MET A 139 7.93 -2.40 -4.73
C MET A 139 9.17 -2.50 -5.61
N ASP A 140 9.81 -1.38 -5.85
CA ASP A 140 11.11 -1.30 -6.51
C ASP A 140 12.14 -0.91 -5.46
N ILE A 141 13.04 -1.85 -5.16
CA ILE A 141 14.03 -1.76 -4.08
C ILE A 141 15.44 -1.71 -4.67
#